data_AF-A0A7Y3U0T1-F1
#
_entry.id   AF-A0A7Y3U0T1-F1
#
_cell.length_a   1.000
_cell.length_b   1.000
_cell.length_c   1.000
_cell.angle_alpha   90.00
_cell.angle_beta   90.00
_cell.angle_gamma   90.00
#
_symmetry.space_group_name_H-M   'P 1'
#
loop_
_entity.id
_entity.type
_entity.pdbx_description
1 polymer ?
#
loop_
_entity_poly.entity_id
_entity_poly.type
_entity_poly.pdbx_seq_one_letter_code
_entity_poly.pdbx_strand_id
1 'polypeptide(L)'
;MKPDFFKKILSNLCSFLPHKLRDKVLGLYESFIYGLKILEDKKQTVWILVLSLFIWFLGGAEIYLLGFSFHMHLPFVGACLVAVCLALAVALPQAPGYIGVFHIAVLKSLHIFGIETTAAQSYAIVLWAISIFPSTIMGFLFLWREGIAFREVVKLEEEIAEGKLEELEGVTRDIK
;
A
#
# COMPACT_ATOMS: atom_id res chain seq x y z
N MET A 1 -7.13 25.42 4.15
CA MET A 1 -7.16 25.76 2.72
C MET A 1 -8.61 25.59 2.26
N LYS A 2 -9.31 26.63 1.79
CA LYS A 2 -10.78 26.59 1.67
C LYS A 2 -11.21 25.55 0.60
N PRO A 3 -11.87 24.44 0.98
CA PRO A 3 -12.22 23.35 0.07
C PRO A 3 -13.14 23.78 -1.09
N ASP A 4 -13.84 24.91 -0.94
CA ASP A 4 -14.75 25.43 -1.96
C ASP A 4 -14.01 25.98 -3.20
N PHE A 5 -12.79 26.52 -3.02
CA PHE A 5 -12.02 27.09 -4.13
C PHE A 5 -11.51 26.01 -5.08
N PHE A 6 -10.95 24.93 -4.54
CA PHE A 6 -10.49 23.78 -5.32
C PHE A 6 -11.65 23.04 -5.97
N LYS A 7 -12.78 22.88 -5.27
CA LYS A 7 -14.00 22.28 -5.84
C LYS A 7 -14.49 23.04 -7.07
N LYS A 8 -14.44 24.38 -7.02
CA LYS A 8 -14.86 25.25 -8.13
C LYS A 8 -13.90 25.22 -9.32
N ILE A 9 -12.58 25.14 -9.08
CA ILE A 9 -11.58 24.94 -10.14
C ILE A 9 -11.76 23.56 -10.78
N LEU A 10 -11.90 22.51 -9.98
CA LEU A 10 -12.15 21.15 -10.45
C LEU A 10 -13.45 21.06 -11.26
N SER A 11 -14.54 21.67 -10.80
CA SER A 11 -15.81 21.62 -11.54
C SER A 11 -15.76 22.37 -12.88
N ASN A 12 -15.02 23.47 -12.95
CA ASN A 12 -14.84 24.24 -14.18
C ASN A 12 -13.86 23.57 -15.15
N LEU A 13 -12.78 22.98 -14.66
CA LEU A 13 -11.80 22.29 -15.50
C LEU A 13 -12.37 20.95 -16.02
N CYS A 14 -13.18 20.28 -15.21
CA CYS A 14 -13.87 19.04 -15.58
C CYS A 14 -15.22 19.26 -16.29
N SER A 15 -15.60 20.49 -16.64
CA SER A 15 -16.85 20.76 -17.37
C SER A 15 -16.80 20.27 -18.83
N PHE A 16 -15.60 19.97 -19.35
CA PHE A 16 -15.38 19.41 -20.68
C PHE A 16 -15.42 17.86 -20.71
N LEU A 17 -15.46 17.21 -19.55
CA LEU A 17 -15.44 15.75 -19.45
C LEU A 17 -16.85 15.12 -19.44
N PRO A 18 -17.00 13.85 -19.88
CA PRO A 18 -18.24 13.10 -19.81
C PRO A 18 -18.78 13.04 -18.36
N HIS A 19 -20.10 13.11 -18.19
CA HIS A 19 -20.77 13.22 -16.88
C HIS A 19 -20.27 12.17 -15.86
N LYS A 20 -20.08 10.92 -16.29
CA LYS A 20 -19.58 9.82 -15.45
C LYS A 20 -18.17 10.04 -14.90
N LEU A 21 -17.26 10.66 -15.66
CA LEU A 21 -15.89 10.94 -15.20
C LEU A 21 -15.87 12.12 -14.23
N ARG A 22 -16.70 13.14 -14.49
CA ARG A 22 -16.83 14.30 -13.60
C ARG A 22 -17.31 13.89 -12.21
N ASP A 23 -18.33 13.06 -12.14
CA ASP A 23 -18.91 12.59 -10.87
C ASP A 23 -17.89 11.74 -10.09
N LYS A 24 -17.15 10.86 -10.78
CA LYS A 24 -16.10 10.05 -10.15
C LYS A 24 -14.93 10.88 -9.61
N VAL A 25 -14.49 11.91 -10.35
CA VAL A 25 -13.43 12.83 -9.91
C VAL A 25 -13.88 13.67 -8.72
N LEU A 26 -15.12 14.16 -8.72
CA LEU A 26 -15.69 14.91 -7.60
C LEU A 26 -15.85 14.03 -6.36
N GLY A 27 -16.31 12.78 -6.52
CA GLY A 27 -16.37 11.81 -5.43
C GLY A 27 -14.99 11.52 -4.84
N LEU A 28 -13.96 11.32 -5.68
CA LEU A 28 -12.59 11.12 -5.21
C LEU A 28 -12.06 12.36 -4.46
N TYR A 29 -12.37 13.56 -4.93
CA TYR A 29 -12.02 14.80 -4.26
C TYR A 29 -12.71 14.92 -2.89
N GLU A 30 -14.00 14.62 -2.80
CA GLU A 30 -14.72 14.66 -1.52
C GLU A 30 -14.17 13.63 -0.53
N SER A 31 -13.91 12.39 -0.97
CA SER A 31 -13.26 11.37 -0.14
C SER A 31 -11.85 11.78 0.30
N PHE A 32 -11.07 12.41 -0.59
CA PHE A 32 -9.74 12.93 -0.26
C PHE A 32 -9.82 14.04 0.79
N ILE A 33 -10.70 15.03 0.62
CA ILE A 33 -10.90 16.11 1.60
C ILE A 33 -11.43 15.56 2.92
N TYR A 34 -12.33 14.57 2.89
CA TYR A 34 -12.81 13.90 4.09
C TYR A 34 -11.68 13.17 4.82
N GLY A 35 -10.81 12.46 4.10
CA GLY A 35 -9.60 11.87 4.65
C GLY A 35 -8.65 12.91 5.25
N LEU A 36 -8.50 14.08 4.61
CA LEU A 36 -7.70 15.19 5.15
C LEU A 36 -8.29 15.82 6.41
N LYS A 37 -9.58 15.66 6.71
CA LYS A 37 -10.15 16.16 7.98
C LYS A 37 -9.51 15.51 9.19
N ILE A 38 -8.97 14.30 9.08
CA ILE A 38 -8.21 13.67 10.17
C ILE A 38 -6.96 14.48 10.55
N LEU A 39 -6.47 15.32 9.62
CA LEU A 39 -5.34 16.21 9.84
C LEU A 39 -5.72 17.50 10.60
N GLU A 40 -7.01 17.74 10.85
CA GLU A 40 -7.46 18.89 11.65
C GLU A 40 -7.14 18.70 13.13
N ASP A 41 -7.11 17.45 13.61
CA ASP A 41 -6.63 17.11 14.94
C ASP A 41 -5.11 16.98 14.92
N LYS A 42 -4.42 17.97 15.49
CA LYS A 42 -2.96 18.01 15.58
C LYS A 42 -2.37 16.80 16.31
N LYS A 43 -3.05 16.29 17.35
CA LYS A 43 -2.58 15.16 18.14
C LYS A 43 -2.69 13.88 17.32
N GLN A 44 -3.82 13.65 16.65
CA GLN A 44 -3.99 12.49 15.78
C GLN A 44 -3.01 12.53 14.60
N THR A 45 -2.81 13.70 14.00
CA THR A 45 -1.83 13.90 12.92
C THR A 45 -0.42 13.50 13.33
N VAL A 46 0.04 13.95 14.50
CA VAL A 46 1.36 13.58 15.03
C VAL A 46 1.47 12.08 15.26
N TRP A 47 0.44 11.44 15.81
CA TRP A 47 0.43 9.98 16.01
C TRP A 47 0.50 9.22 14.69
N ILE A 48 -0.27 9.62 13.68
CA ILE A 48 -0.24 9.01 12.34
C ILE A 48 1.17 9.15 11.73
N LEU A 49 1.79 10.33 11.83
CA LEU A 49 3.14 10.55 11.33
C LEU A 49 4.17 9.69 12.07
N VAL A 50 4.11 9.62 13.40
CA VAL A 50 5.03 8.81 14.21
C VAL A 50 4.87 7.33 13.89
N LEU A 51 3.64 6.82 13.84
CA LEU A 51 3.38 5.42 13.48
C LEU A 51 3.83 5.11 12.06
N SER A 52 3.60 6.02 11.11
CA SER A 52 4.06 5.87 9.73
C SER A 52 5.58 5.80 9.67
N LEU A 53 6.29 6.76 10.27
CA LEU A 53 7.75 6.77 10.32
C LEU A 53 8.29 5.51 11.01
N PHE A 54 7.61 5.03 12.05
CA PHE A 54 7.99 3.80 12.75
C PHE A 54 7.83 2.57 11.85
N ILE A 55 6.74 2.46 11.10
CA ILE A 55 6.53 1.36 10.12
C ILE A 55 7.61 1.40 9.04
N TRP A 56 7.91 2.58 8.47
CA TRP A 56 8.97 2.73 7.48
C TRP A 56 10.36 2.42 8.04
N PHE A 57 10.62 2.82 9.28
CA PHE A 57 11.87 2.49 9.97
C PHE A 57 12.01 0.98 10.17
N LEU A 58 10.96 0.29 10.65
CA LEU A 58 10.96 -1.16 10.79
C LEU A 58 11.15 -1.87 9.45
N GLY A 59 10.48 -1.41 8.39
CA GLY A 59 10.67 -1.93 7.03
C GLY A 59 12.08 -1.71 6.49
N GLY A 60 12.71 -0.56 6.77
CA GLY A 60 14.13 -0.35 6.45
C GLY A 60 15.06 -1.22 7.31
N ALA A 61 14.73 -1.40 8.59
CA ALA A 61 15.52 -2.17 9.54
C ALA A 61 15.53 -3.68 9.21
N GLU A 62 14.39 -4.28 8.83
CA GLU A 62 14.36 -5.70 8.45
C GLU A 62 15.26 -5.98 7.24
N ILE A 63 15.22 -5.09 6.24
CA ILE A 63 16.03 -5.19 5.03
C ILE A 63 17.51 -5.01 5.39
N TYR A 64 17.83 -4.02 6.21
CA TYR A 64 19.20 -3.79 6.65
C TYR A 64 19.78 -4.97 7.44
N LEU A 65 19.03 -5.49 8.42
CA LEU A 65 19.46 -6.60 9.27
C LEU A 65 19.59 -7.91 8.50
N LEU A 66 18.69 -8.17 7.54
CA LEU A 66 18.86 -9.29 6.63
C LEU A 66 20.12 -9.11 5.78
N GLY A 67 20.38 -7.90 5.28
CA GLY A 67 21.57 -7.61 4.47
C GLY A 67 22.85 -7.87 5.24
N PHE A 68 22.88 -7.48 6.52
CA PHE A 68 23.96 -7.78 7.45
C PHE A 68 24.16 -9.30 7.62
N SER A 69 23.08 -10.07 7.69
CA SER A 69 23.13 -11.54 7.83
C SER A 69 23.65 -12.25 6.57
N PHE A 70 23.53 -11.62 5.41
CA PHE A 70 24.11 -12.07 4.13
C PHE A 70 25.54 -11.55 3.91
N HIS A 71 26.15 -10.93 4.92
CA HIS A 71 27.46 -10.27 4.82
C HIS A 71 27.53 -9.23 3.68
N MET A 72 26.40 -8.58 3.36
CA MET A 72 26.36 -7.52 2.37
C MET A 72 26.81 -6.20 2.99
N HIS A 73 27.70 -5.48 2.30
CA HIS A 73 28.08 -4.11 2.66
C HIS A 73 27.00 -3.09 2.22
N LEU A 74 25.74 -3.34 2.62
CA LEU A 74 24.62 -2.46 2.30
C LEU A 74 24.48 -1.38 3.37
N PRO A 75 24.67 -0.08 3.06
CA PRO A 75 24.39 0.99 4.03
C PRO A 75 22.88 1.06 4.34
N PHE A 76 22.51 1.58 5.51
CA PHE A 76 21.10 1.72 5.90
C PHE A 76 20.27 2.51 4.88
N VAL A 77 20.86 3.55 4.28
CA VAL A 77 20.23 4.31 3.18
C VAL A 77 19.88 3.41 1.98
N GLY A 78 20.69 2.38 1.71
CA GLY A 78 20.39 1.40 0.67
C GLY A 78 19.24 0.47 1.04
N ALA A 79 19.12 0.09 2.31
CA ALA A 79 17.94 -0.62 2.79
C ALA A 79 16.67 0.23 2.67
N CYS A 80 16.74 1.53 2.99
CA CYS A 80 15.64 2.47 2.75
C CYS A 80 15.28 2.59 1.26
N LEU A 81 16.27 2.60 0.35
CA LEU A 81 16.00 2.61 -1.09
C LEU A 81 15.24 1.36 -1.51
N VAL A 82 15.69 0.18 -1.06
CA VAL A 82 14.99 -1.08 -1.33
C VAL A 82 13.55 -1.01 -0.82
N ALA A 83 13.32 -0.51 0.41
CA ALA A 83 11.98 -0.37 0.98
C ALA A 83 11.07 0.53 0.12
N VAL A 84 11.57 1.67 -0.36
CA VAL A 84 10.82 2.60 -1.21
C VAL A 84 10.53 1.98 -2.58
N CYS A 85 11.53 1.39 -3.23
CA CYS A 85 11.35 0.73 -4.52
C CYS A 85 10.38 -0.45 -4.41
N LEU A 86 10.41 -1.18 -3.29
CA LEU A 86 9.48 -2.25 -3.02
C LEU A 86 8.06 -1.71 -2.87
N ALA A 87 7.85 -0.68 -2.04
CA ALA A 87 6.55 -0.04 -1.86
C ALA A 87 5.95 0.47 -3.18
N LEU A 88 6.79 1.03 -4.05
CA LEU A 88 6.37 1.44 -5.39
C LEU A 88 6.01 0.25 -6.28
N ALA A 89 6.80 -0.83 -6.23
CA ALA A 89 6.52 -2.04 -6.99
C ALA A 89 5.20 -2.70 -6.53
N VAL A 90 4.96 -2.78 -5.21
CA VAL A 90 3.71 -3.35 -4.70
C VAL A 90 2.50 -2.41 -4.83
N ALA A 91 2.69 -1.14 -5.15
CA ALA A 91 1.57 -0.24 -5.48
C ALA A 91 1.00 -0.51 -6.89
N LEU A 92 1.74 -1.22 -7.75
CA LEU A 92 1.28 -1.55 -9.10
C LEU A 92 0.25 -2.70 -9.08
N PRO A 93 -0.68 -2.73 -10.05
CA PRO A 93 -1.54 -3.89 -10.27
C PRO A 93 -0.69 -5.14 -10.56
N GLN A 94 -0.82 -6.18 -9.74
CA GLN A 94 0.05 -7.35 -9.79
C GLN A 94 -0.68 -8.60 -9.28
N ALA A 95 -0.10 -9.77 -9.60
CA ALA A 95 -0.61 -11.06 -9.13
C ALA A 95 -0.48 -11.21 -7.61
N PRO A 96 -1.36 -12.02 -6.98
CA PRO A 96 -1.32 -12.26 -5.54
C PRO A 96 0.05 -12.80 -5.10
N GLY A 97 0.54 -12.34 -3.94
CA GLY A 97 1.81 -12.75 -3.36
C GLY A 97 3.05 -12.03 -3.91
N TYR A 98 2.90 -11.05 -4.81
CA TYR A 98 3.97 -10.14 -5.26
C TYR A 98 5.17 -10.85 -5.93
N ILE A 99 4.96 -12.08 -6.41
CA ILE A 99 6.02 -12.90 -7.00
C ILE A 99 6.54 -12.22 -8.28
N GLY A 100 7.87 -12.17 -8.44
CA GLY A 100 8.53 -11.50 -9.57
C GLY A 100 8.77 -10.02 -9.34
N VAL A 101 7.72 -9.21 -9.21
CA VAL A 101 7.83 -7.73 -9.01
C VAL A 101 8.58 -7.37 -7.73
N PHE A 102 8.34 -8.09 -6.63
CA PHE A 102 9.10 -7.97 -5.39
C PHE A 102 10.59 -8.23 -5.64
N HIS A 103 10.90 -9.33 -6.33
CA HIS A 103 12.28 -9.76 -6.56
C HIS A 103 13.01 -8.76 -7.46
N ILE A 104 12.37 -8.32 -8.54
CA ILE A 104 12.93 -7.32 -9.46
C ILE A 104 13.23 -6.01 -8.71
N ALA A 105 12.32 -5.53 -7.87
CA ALA A 105 12.53 -4.31 -7.09
C ALA A 105 13.75 -4.42 -6.17
N VAL A 106 13.89 -5.53 -5.45
CA VAL A 106 15.03 -5.81 -4.57
C VAL A 106 16.33 -5.90 -5.37
N LEU A 107 16.36 -6.72 -6.43
CA LEU A 107 17.55 -6.90 -7.27
C LEU A 107 18.03 -5.58 -7.87
N LYS A 108 17.13 -4.79 -8.47
CA LYS A 108 17.48 -3.52 -9.10
C LYS A 108 17.97 -2.49 -8.09
N SER A 109 17.37 -2.46 -6.90
CA SER A 109 17.79 -1.56 -5.82
C SER A 109 19.17 -1.93 -5.29
N LEU A 110 19.42 -3.21 -5.02
CA LEU A 110 20.72 -3.68 -4.53
C LEU A 110 21.85 -3.52 -5.55
N HIS A 111 21.53 -3.65 -6.85
CA HIS A 111 22.50 -3.44 -7.92
C HIS A 111 23.07 -2.01 -7.95
N ILE A 112 22.29 -1.00 -7.53
CA ILE A 112 22.77 0.39 -7.39
C ILE A 112 23.90 0.49 -6.34
N PHE A 113 23.88 -0.39 -5.33
CA PHE A 113 24.91 -0.47 -4.29
C PHE A 113 26.04 -1.44 -4.63
N GLY A 114 26.11 -1.94 -5.87
CA GLY A 114 27.17 -2.84 -6.32
C GLY A 114 27.09 -4.25 -5.74
N ILE A 115 25.93 -4.65 -5.20
CA ILE A 115 25.73 -6.03 -4.72
C ILE A 115 25.61 -6.97 -5.92
N GLU A 116 26.35 -8.08 -5.85
CA GLU A 116 26.42 -9.10 -6.91
C GLU A 116 25.07 -9.80 -7.10
N THR A 117 24.72 -10.11 -8.36
CA THR A 117 23.39 -10.59 -8.75
C THR A 117 23.00 -11.89 -8.04
N THR A 118 23.93 -12.83 -7.90
CA THR A 118 23.66 -14.12 -7.26
C THR A 118 23.31 -13.92 -5.79
N ALA A 119 24.11 -13.11 -5.07
CA ALA A 119 23.83 -12.76 -3.69
C ALA A 119 22.49 -12.01 -3.53
N ALA A 120 22.20 -11.05 -4.42
CA ALA A 120 20.95 -10.29 -4.41
C ALA A 120 19.71 -11.18 -4.66
N GLN A 121 19.82 -12.22 -5.50
CA GLN A 121 18.75 -13.19 -5.75
C GLN A 121 18.42 -14.03 -4.51
N SER A 122 19.43 -14.63 -3.88
CA SER A 122 19.23 -15.39 -2.64
C SER A 122 18.64 -14.52 -1.54
N TYR A 123 19.14 -13.29 -1.42
CA TYR A 123 18.62 -12.30 -0.49
C TYR A 123 17.15 -11.96 -0.74
N ALA A 124 16.77 -11.69 -2.00
CA ALA A 124 15.39 -11.34 -2.36
C ALA A 124 14.40 -12.46 -2.03
N ILE A 125 14.79 -13.73 -2.27
CA ILE A 125 13.97 -14.90 -1.95
C ILE A 125 13.72 -15.00 -0.44
N VAL A 126 14.78 -14.85 0.36
CA VAL A 126 14.66 -14.94 1.82
C VAL A 126 13.87 -13.76 2.39
N LEU A 127 14.11 -12.54 1.88
CA LEU A 127 13.35 -11.37 2.26
C LEU A 127 11.86 -11.58 1.97
N TRP A 128 11.51 -12.02 0.75
CA TRP A 128 10.13 -12.32 0.39
C TRP A 128 9.49 -13.36 1.30
N ALA A 129 10.20 -14.45 1.62
CA ALA A 129 9.69 -15.51 2.48
C ALA A 129 9.42 -15.01 3.91
N ILE A 130 10.32 -14.19 4.48
CA ILE A 130 10.16 -13.59 5.81
C ILE A 130 9.07 -12.53 5.82
N SER A 131 8.85 -11.79 4.73
CA SER A 131 7.76 -10.82 4.63
C SER A 131 6.40 -11.50 4.47
N ILE A 132 6.31 -12.59 3.70
CA ILE A 132 5.03 -13.22 3.35
C ILE A 132 4.61 -14.28 4.36
N PHE A 133 5.46 -15.24 4.71
CA PHE A 133 5.01 -16.40 5.50
C PHE A 133 4.50 -16.04 6.89
N PRO A 134 5.16 -15.19 7.70
CA PRO A 134 4.64 -14.83 9.01
C PRO A 134 3.28 -14.13 8.94
N SER A 135 3.11 -13.18 8.01
CA SER A 135 1.82 -12.49 7.84
C SER A 135 0.73 -13.44 7.36
N THR A 136 1.05 -14.33 6.41
CA THR A 136 0.11 -15.32 5.88
C THR A 136 -0.29 -16.33 6.95
N ILE A 137 0.67 -16.84 7.73
CA ILE A 137 0.40 -17.76 8.84
C ILE A 137 -0.49 -17.09 9.88
N MET A 138 -0.19 -15.85 10.29
CA MET A 138 -1.04 -15.11 11.22
C MET A 138 -2.46 -14.94 10.68
N GLY A 139 -2.61 -14.56 9.42
CA GLY A 139 -3.93 -14.46 8.77
C GLY A 139 -4.72 -15.76 8.84
N PHE A 140 -4.11 -16.89 8.45
CA PHE A 140 -4.76 -18.20 8.52
C PHE A 140 -5.08 -18.64 9.96
N LEU A 141 -4.19 -18.37 10.92
CA LEU A 141 -4.45 -18.66 12.34
C LEU A 141 -5.68 -17.90 12.84
N PHE A 142 -5.83 -16.63 12.49
CA PHE A 142 -7.01 -15.85 12.88
C PHE A 142 -8.28 -16.30 12.15
N LEU A 143 -8.21 -16.63 10.86
CA LEU A 143 -9.36 -17.17 10.12
C LEU A 143 -9.86 -18.47 10.76
N TRP A 144 -8.93 -19.38 11.11
CA TRP A 144 -9.29 -20.62 11.79
C TRP A 144 -9.89 -20.33 13.18
N ARG A 145 -9.26 -19.46 13.97
CA ARG A 145 -9.73 -19.14 15.33
C ARG A 145 -11.16 -18.56 15.34
N GLU A 146 -11.49 -17.72 14.36
CA GLU A 146 -12.81 -17.08 14.24
C GLU A 146 -13.82 -17.93 13.46
N GLY A 147 -13.41 -19.10 12.93
CA GLY A 147 -14.30 -20.00 12.18
C GLY A 147 -14.71 -19.48 10.80
N ILE A 148 -13.96 -18.53 10.23
CA ILE A 148 -14.24 -17.91 8.93
C ILE A 148 -13.70 -18.83 7.82
N ALA A 149 -14.55 -19.20 6.86
CA ALA A 149 -14.11 -20.03 5.75
C ALA A 149 -13.31 -19.20 4.74
N PHE A 150 -12.18 -19.73 4.25
CA PHE A 150 -11.33 -19.03 3.27
C PHE A 150 -12.11 -18.57 2.03
N ARG A 151 -13.10 -19.35 1.58
CA ARG A 151 -13.96 -19.01 0.45
C ARG A 151 -14.81 -17.76 0.67
N GLU A 152 -15.19 -17.48 1.92
CA GLU A 152 -15.96 -16.27 2.25
C GLU A 152 -15.09 -15.03 2.08
N VAL A 153 -13.82 -15.09 2.49
CA VAL A 153 -12.84 -14.02 2.31
C VAL A 153 -12.60 -13.73 0.82
N VAL A 154 -12.40 -14.78 0.02
CA VAL A 154 -12.18 -14.64 -1.43
C VAL A 154 -13.42 -14.04 -2.13
N LYS A 155 -14.61 -14.49 -1.77
CA LYS A 155 -15.86 -13.97 -2.32
C LYS A 155 -16.06 -12.49 -1.97
N LEU A 156 -15.76 -12.10 -0.73
CA LEU A 156 -15.80 -10.69 -0.30
C LEU A 156 -14.80 -9.84 -1.10
N GLU A 157 -13.58 -10.34 -1.32
CA GLU A 157 -12.57 -9.64 -2.12
C GLU A 157 -13.02 -9.43 -3.58
N GLU A 158 -13.63 -10.44 -4.21
CA GLU A 158 -14.23 -10.33 -5.55
C GLU A 158 -15.36 -9.29 -5.57
N GLU A 159 -16.26 -9.31 -4.58
CA GLU A 159 -17.36 -8.34 -4.49
C GLU A 159 -16.87 -6.90 -4.26
N ILE A 160 -15.77 -6.70 -3.52
CA ILE A 160 -15.10 -5.40 -3.35
C ILE A 160 -14.44 -4.96 -4.67
N ALA A 161 -13.69 -5.85 -5.32
CA ALA A 161 -12.97 -5.55 -6.56
C ALA A 161 -13.93 -5.21 -7.72
N GLU A 162 -15.10 -5.87 -7.75
CA GLU A 162 -16.17 -5.59 -8.71
C GLU A 162 -17.01 -4.36 -8.33
N GLY A 163 -16.79 -3.75 -7.16
CA GLY A 163 -17.55 -2.61 -6.66
C GLY A 163 -19.01 -2.93 -6.29
N LYS A 164 -19.39 -4.22 -6.24
CA LYS A 164 -20.76 -4.66 -5.97
C LYS A 164 -21.24 -4.27 -4.57
N LEU A 165 -20.34 -4.18 -3.60
CA LEU A 165 -20.68 -3.72 -2.25
C LEU A 165 -21.03 -2.23 -2.23
N GLU A 166 -20.38 -1.38 -3.03
CA GLU A 166 -20.76 0.04 -3.15
C GLU A 166 -22.12 0.22 -3.85
N GLU A 167 -22.46 -0.67 -4.79
CA GLU A 167 -23.77 -0.72 -5.44
C GLU A 167 -24.88 -1.26 -4.51
N LEU A 168 -24.57 -2.24 -3.65
CA LEU A 168 -25.51 -2.87 -2.69
C LEU A 168 -25.74 -2.04 -1.43
N GLU A 169 -24.70 -1.36 -0.92
CA GLU A 169 -24.84 -0.38 0.16
C GLU A 169 -25.52 0.91 -0.30
N GLY A 170 -25.76 1.04 -1.61
CA GLY A 170 -26.64 2.02 -2.21
C GLY A 170 -26.35 3.43 -1.72
N VAL A 171 -25.27 4.05 -2.21
CA VAL A 171 -25.05 5.51 -2.16
C VAL A 171 -25.67 6.10 -0.89
N THR A 172 -25.06 5.82 0.25
CA THR A 172 -25.49 6.24 1.60
C THR A 172 -26.41 7.45 1.53
N ARG A 173 -27.72 7.18 1.53
CA ARG A 173 -28.89 8.05 1.76
C ARG A 173 -28.76 9.48 1.24
N ASP A 174 -29.61 9.82 0.28
CA ASP A 174 -30.31 11.11 0.21
C ASP A 174 -29.61 12.26 0.96
N ILE A 175 -28.62 12.90 0.34
CA ILE A 175 -28.17 14.22 0.81
C ILE A 175 -29.29 15.20 0.48
N LYS A 176 -30.24 15.28 1.41
CA LYS A 176 -31.15 16.40 1.56
C LYS A 176 -30.51 17.47 2.44
#